data_AF-A0A258MEQ2-F1
#
_entry.id   AF-A0A258MEQ2-F1
#
_cell.length_a   1.000
_cell.length_b   1.000
_cell.length_c   1.000
_cell.angle_alpha   90.00
_cell.angle_beta   90.00
_cell.angle_gamma   90.00
#
_symmetry.space_group_name_H-M   'P 1'
#
loop_
_entity.id
_entity.type
_entity.pdbx_description
1 polymer ?
#
loop_
_entity_poly.entity_id
_entity_poly.type
_entity_poly.pdbx_seq_one_letter_code
_entity_poly.pdbx_strand_id
1 'polypeptide(L)' 'MKETFSELWVVIVYVLGCLSLGYHLAHGFQSAFRTVGVHNRKYNLMLVSMGLGFSVIVTLVFALMPLSFYLGWVN' A
#
# COMPACT_ATOMS: atom_id res chain seq x y z
N MET A 1 12.04 -16.03 10.28
CA MET A 1 10.80 -15.23 10.11
C MET A 1 10.42 -14.52 11.41
N LYS A 2 10.27 -15.20 12.55
CA LYS A 2 10.05 -14.55 13.86
C LYS A 2 11.19 -13.64 14.33
N GLU A 3 12.44 -14.07 14.20
CA GLU A 3 13.59 -13.24 14.63
C GLU A 3 13.82 -12.00 13.75
N THR A 4 13.43 -12.09 12.47
CA THR A 4 13.61 -11.02 11.49
C THR A 4 12.67 -9.84 11.73
N PHE A 5 11.51 -10.07 12.36
CA PHE A 5 10.59 -9.02 12.81
C PHE A 5 10.83 -8.58 14.26
N SER A 6 11.78 -9.19 14.97
CA SER A 6 12.18 -8.77 16.32
C SER A 6 13.11 -7.55 16.28
N GLU A 7 13.79 -7.35 15.15
CA GLU A 7 14.68 -6.23 14.92
C GLU A 7 13.88 -4.98 14.49
N LEU A 8 13.77 -3.99 15.38
CA LEU A 8 13.05 -2.72 15.15
C LEU A 8 13.45 -2.04 13.83
N TRP A 9 14.71 -2.15 13.41
CA TRP A 9 15.19 -1.54 12.17
C TRP A 9 14.55 -2.18 10.91
N VAL A 10 14.31 -3.49 10.92
CA VAL A 10 13.65 -4.21 9.81
C VAL A 10 12.20 -3.74 9.69
N VAL A 11 11.51 -3.56 10.82
CA VAL A 11 10.14 -3.04 10.84
C VAL A 11 10.07 -1.63 10.27
N ILE A 12 11.01 -0.75 10.64
CA ILE A 12 11.07 0.63 10.12
C ILE A 12 11.29 0.64 8.61
N VAL A 13 12.27 -0.12 8.11
CA VAL A 13 12.55 -0.20 6.66
C VAL A 13 11.37 -0.81 5.90
N TYR A 14 10.71 -1.81 6.48
CA TYR A 14 9.53 -2.44 5.90
C TYR A 14 8.34 -1.48 5.82
N VAL A 15 8.07 -0.70 6.88
CA VAL A 15 7.02 0.32 6.89
C VAL A 15 7.31 1.42 5.87
N LEU A 16 8.57 1.87 5.76
CA LEU A 16 8.99 2.80 4.72
C LEU A 16 8.80 2.23 3.31
N GLY A 17 9.12 0.94 3.12
CA GLY A 17 8.85 0.21 1.88
C GLY A 17 7.36 0.16 1.54
N CYS A 18 6.50 -0.09 2.53
CA CYS A 18 5.05 -0.08 2.37
C CYS A 18 4.53 1.31 1.98
N LEU A 19 5.04 2.39 2.60
CA LEU A 19 4.71 3.77 2.22
C LEU A 19 5.12 4.07 0.77
N SER A 20 6.33 3.67 0.38
CA SER A 20 6.81 3.82 -1.00
C SER A 20 5.95 3.02 -1.98
N LEU A 21 5.54 1.80 -1.63
CA LEU A 21 4.65 0.97 -2.43
C LEU A 21 3.28 1.62 -2.60
N GLY A 22 2.69 2.12 -1.51
CA GLY A 22 1.40 2.82 -1.55
C GLY A 22 1.44 4.07 -2.43
N TYR A 23 2.49 4.90 -2.27
CA TYR A 23 2.68 6.06 -3.13
C TYR A 23 2.85 5.66 -4.60
N HIS A 24 3.68 4.66 -4.89
CA HIS A 24 3.89 4.14 -6.24
C HIS A 24 2.58 3.66 -6.88
N LEU A 25 1.74 2.94 -6.14
CA LEU A 25 0.47 2.44 -6.63
C LEU A 25 -0.51 3.58 -6.90
N ALA A 26 -0.65 4.53 -5.98
CA ALA A 26 -1.55 5.68 -6.15
C ALA A 26 -1.16 6.52 -7.37
N HIS A 27 0.13 6.78 -7.55
CA HIS A 27 0.66 7.52 -8.69
C HIS A 27 0.56 6.72 -10.01
N GLY A 28 0.86 5.43 -9.97
CA GLY A 28 0.78 4.52 -11.11
C GLY A 28 -0.65 4.35 -11.63
N PHE A 29 -1.62 4.19 -10.73
CA PHE A 29 -3.04 4.12 -11.08
C PHE A 29 -3.53 5.40 -11.77
N GLN A 30 -3.14 6.57 -11.25
CA GLN A 30 -3.49 7.85 -11.87
C GLN A 30 -2.94 7.96 -13.31
N SER A 31 -1.70 7.52 -13.53
CA SER A 31 -1.06 7.56 -14.86
C SER A 31 -1.69 6.55 -15.83
N ALA A 32 -1.88 5.30 -15.38
CA ALA A 32 -2.46 4.23 -16.20
C ALA A 32 -3.87 4.58 -16.69
N PHE A 33 -4.73 5.09 -15.80
CA PHE A 33 -6.11 5.46 -16.17
C PHE A 33 -6.19 6.68 -17.09
N ARG A 34 -5.18 7.56 -17.07
CA ARG A 34 -5.08 8.68 -18.02
C ARG A 34 -4.78 8.19 -19.43
N THR A 35 -3.94 7.16 -19.57
CA THR A 35 -3.55 6.58 -20.87
C THR A 35 -4.65 5.72 -21.49
N VAL A 36 -5.50 5.07 -20.68
CA VAL A 36 -6.65 4.27 -21.14
C VAL A 36 -7.74 5.10 -21.83
N GLY A 37 -7.66 6.44 -21.79
CA GLY A 37 -8.52 7.29 -22.62
C GLY A 37 -9.94 7.47 -22.09
N VAL A 38 -10.16 7.28 -20.78
CA VAL A 38 -11.46 7.56 -20.13
C VAL A 38 -11.73 9.06 -20.21
N HIS A 39 -12.48 9.47 -21.24
CA HIS A 39 -12.77 10.87 -21.59
C HIS A 39 -13.77 11.54 -20.62
N ASN A 40 -14.48 10.74 -19.81
CA ASN A 40 -15.41 11.26 -18.81
C ASN A 40 -14.68 11.60 -17.51
N ARG A 41 -14.55 12.91 -17.22
CA ARG A 41 -13.95 13.46 -15.99
C ARG A 41 -14.51 12.83 -14.71
N LYS A 42 -15.80 12.49 -14.69
CA LYS A 42 -16.50 11.87 -13.55
C LYS A 42 -16.03 10.44 -13.29
N TYR A 43 -15.85 9.64 -14.34
CA TYR A 43 -15.34 8.26 -14.23
C TYR A 43 -13.86 8.24 -13.89
N ASN A 44 -13.08 9.16 -14.45
CA ASN A 44 -11.65 9.26 -14.15
C ASN A 44 -11.41 9.56 -12.66
N LEU A 45 -12.14 10.53 -12.08
CA LEU A 45 -12.11 10.83 -10.65
C LEU A 45 -12.51 9.63 -9.77
N MET A 46 -13.55 8.89 -10.18
CA MET A 46 -14.01 7.71 -9.44
C MET A 46 -12.96 6.59 -9.47
N LEU A 47 -12.35 6.31 -10.62
CA LEU A 47 -11.31 5.30 -10.77
C LEU A 47 -10.03 5.66 -10.01
N VAL A 48 -9.64 6.94 -10.01
CA VAL A 48 -8.50 7.43 -9.23
C VAL A 48 -8.77 7.33 -7.73
N SER A 49 -9.98 7.65 -7.25
CA SER A 49 -10.31 7.48 -5.83
C SER A 49 -10.35 6.01 -5.42
N MET A 50 -10.83 5.12 -6.31
CA MET A 50 -10.79 3.67 -6.10
C MET A 50 -9.35 3.15 -6.07
N GLY A 51 -8.47 3.62 -6.96
CA GLY A 51 -7.04 3.27 -6.97
C GLY A 51 -6.31 3.75 -5.71
N LEU A 52 -6.66 4.95 -5.21
CA LEU A 52 -6.19 5.45 -3.91
C LEU A 52 -6.66 4.56 -2.75
N GLY A 53 -7.94 4.20 -2.72
CA GLY A 53 -8.49 3.29 -1.72
C GLY A 53 -7.80 1.92 -1.73
N PHE A 54 -7.58 1.35 -2.91
CA PHE A 54 -6.85 0.09 -3.07
C PHE A 54 -5.42 0.19 -2.56
N SER A 55 -4.71 1.27 -2.90
CA SER A 55 -3.35 1.52 -2.41
C SER A 55 -3.27 1.59 -0.88
N VAL A 56 -4.20 2.29 -0.23
CA VAL A 56 -4.27 2.40 1.23
C VAL A 56 -4.55 1.04 1.86
N ILE A 57 -5.48 0.26 1.30
CA ILE A 57 -5.82 -1.09 1.80
C ILE A 57 -4.61 -2.01 1.72
N VAL A 58 -3.91 -2.06 0.57
CA VAL A 58 -2.71 -2.89 0.41
C VAL A 58 -1.63 -2.46 1.39
N THR A 59 -1.37 -1.16 1.51
CA THR A 59 -0.38 -0.62 2.45
C THR A 59 -0.73 -0.99 3.90
N LEU A 60 -1.99 -0.92 4.30
CA LEU A 60 -2.47 -1.32 5.62
C LEU A 60 -2.31 -2.81 5.88
N VAL A 61 -2.69 -3.66 4.93
CA VAL A 61 -2.57 -5.13 5.04
C VAL A 61 -1.11 -5.53 5.20
N PHE A 62 -0.21 -4.95 4.40
CA PHE A 62 1.21 -5.21 4.54
C PHE A 62 1.76 -4.64 5.85
N ALA A 63 1.38 -3.42 6.27
CA ALA A 63 1.77 -2.87 7.56
C ALA A 63 1.23 -3.65 8.78
N LEU A 64 0.13 -4.38 8.63
CA LEU A 64 -0.43 -5.26 9.66
C LEU A 64 0.40 -6.55 9.85
N MET A 65 1.21 -6.97 8.87
CA MET A 65 2.12 -8.12 9.05
C MET A 65 3.11 -7.92 10.20
N PRO A 66 3.98 -6.89 10.23
CA PRO A 66 4.89 -6.70 11.35
C PRO A 66 4.15 -6.45 12.67
N LEU A 67 2.94 -5.87 12.62
CA LEU A 67 2.10 -5.66 13.80
C LEU A 67 1.59 -6.98 14.41
N SER A 68 1.24 -7.98 13.59
CA SER A 68 0.82 -9.30 14.08
C SER A 68 1.97 -10.10 14.67
N PHE A 69 3.18 -9.93 14.13
CA PHE A 69 4.40 -10.49 14.73
C PHE A 69 4.76 -9.79 16.05
N TYR A 70 4.63 -8.46 16.15
CA TYR A 70 4.90 -7.70 17.37
C TYR A 70 3.90 -7.99 18.50
N LEU A 71 2.62 -8.19 18.16
CA LEU A 71 1.54 -8.53 19.10
C LEU A 71 1.46 -10.05 19.41
N GLY A 72 2.32 -10.87 18.81
CA GLY A 72 2.37 -12.32 19.07
C GLY A 72 1.14 -13.10 18.57
N TRP A 73 0.39 -12.55 17.60
CA TRP A 73 -0.84 -13.16 17.10
C TRP A 73 -0.59 -14.40 16.24
N VAL A 74 0.62 -14.52 15.67
CA VAL A 74 1.08 -15.66 14.88
C VAL A 74 2.30 -16.30 15.57
N ASN A 75 2.11 -17.53 16.06
CA ASN A 75 3.14 -18.39 16.61
C ASN A 75 3.86 -19.20 15.52
#